data_AF-A0AA40HE06-F1
#
_entry.id   AF-A0AA40HE06-F1
#
_cell.length_a   1.000
_cell.length_b   1.000
_cell.length_c   1.000
_cell.angle_alpha   90.00
_cell.angle_beta   90.00
_cell.angle_gamma   90.00
#
_symmetry.space_group_name_H-M   'P 1'
#
loop_
_entity.id
_entity.type
_entity.pdbx_description
1 polymer ?
#
loop_
_entity_poly.entity_id
_entity_poly.type
_entity_poly.pdbx_seq_one_letter_code
_entity_poly.pdbx_strand_id
1 'polypeptide(L)'
;MEKVASRTYRLRMEAAQPGDSGTYRCLAKAYVRGSGVRLREAASARSRPLPVHVREEGVVLEAVAWLAGGAVYRGETASLLCNISVRGGPAGLRLATSWWVERPEDPELSSAPAQLVGGMGQDGVAKLGVRPGGGPVSVELVGPRSHRLRLHSLGPEDEGIYHCAPSAWVQHADYSWYQVGSARSGPVTVYPYLHARDTLLMPLLVGAAVALVTGAAILSTITCCFMKRLRKR
;
A
#
# COMPACT_ATOMS: atom_id res chain seq x y z
N MET A 1 29.53 29.26 -0.88
CA MET A 1 30.84 29.55 -0.28
C MET A 1 30.64 30.68 0.72
N GLU A 2 30.87 30.45 1.99
CA GLU A 2 30.68 31.43 3.07
C GLU A 2 32.02 31.77 3.72
N LYS A 3 32.22 33.04 4.11
CA LYS A 3 33.39 33.45 4.90
C LYS A 3 33.06 33.21 6.38
N VAL A 4 33.76 32.27 7.00
CA VAL A 4 33.48 31.86 8.39
C VAL A 4 34.35 32.63 9.38
N ALA A 5 35.57 32.97 8.99
CA ALA A 5 36.50 33.74 9.81
C ALA A 5 37.47 34.54 8.94
N SER A 6 38.38 35.28 9.58
CA SER A 6 39.50 35.91 8.87
C SER A 6 40.30 34.84 8.12
N ARG A 7 40.38 34.96 6.79
CA ARG A 7 41.08 34.03 5.87
C ARG A 7 40.54 32.59 5.86
N THR A 8 39.34 32.34 6.39
CA THR A 8 38.71 31.00 6.38
C THR A 8 37.38 31.05 5.64
N TYR A 9 37.22 30.12 4.70
CA TYR A 9 36.02 29.99 3.87
C TYR A 9 35.51 28.56 3.94
N ARG A 10 34.19 28.39 3.92
CA ARG A 10 33.52 27.10 3.91
C ARG A 10 32.67 26.94 2.66
N LEU A 11 32.78 25.78 2.02
CA LEU A 11 31.82 25.30 1.06
C LEU A 11 30.81 24.41 1.81
N ARG A 12 29.54 24.82 1.80
CA ARG A 12 28.43 24.02 2.32
C ARG A 12 27.62 23.55 1.12
N MET A 13 27.38 22.24 1.03
CA MET A 13 26.51 21.62 0.04
C MET A 13 25.26 21.15 0.77
N GLU A 14 24.09 21.57 0.30
CA GLU A 14 22.80 21.16 0.85
C GLU A 14 22.20 20.09 -0.07
N ALA A 15 21.59 19.05 0.52
CA ALA A 15 21.07 17.90 -0.21
C ALA A 15 22.10 17.21 -1.13
N ALA A 16 23.28 16.88 -0.58
CA ALA A 16 24.32 16.19 -1.33
C ALA A 16 23.83 14.84 -1.88
N GLN A 17 24.11 14.57 -3.14
CA GLN A 17 23.68 13.38 -3.87
C GLN A 17 24.88 12.46 -4.17
N PRO A 18 24.67 11.17 -4.48
CA PRO A 18 25.75 10.28 -4.87
C PRO A 18 26.61 10.83 -6.03
N GLY A 19 26.02 11.59 -6.94
CA GLY A 19 26.69 12.28 -8.05
C GLY A 19 27.64 13.41 -7.64
N ASP A 20 27.52 13.96 -6.42
CA ASP A 20 28.47 14.92 -5.85
C ASP A 20 29.76 14.24 -5.36
N SER A 21 29.86 12.91 -5.48
CA SER A 21 31.10 12.20 -5.20
C SER A 21 32.16 12.61 -6.21
N GLY A 22 33.30 13.06 -5.70
CA GLY A 22 34.35 13.59 -6.56
C GLY A 22 35.54 14.11 -5.77
N THR A 23 36.50 14.67 -6.50
CA THR A 23 37.70 15.26 -5.89
C THR A 23 37.61 16.78 -5.91
N TYR A 24 37.41 17.38 -4.75
CA TYR A 24 37.28 18.82 -4.59
C TYR A 24 38.64 19.45 -4.31
N ARG A 25 38.81 20.72 -4.70
CA ARG A 25 40.01 21.51 -4.39
C ARG A 25 39.64 22.97 -4.14
N CYS A 26 40.26 23.57 -3.14
CA CYS A 26 40.14 25.01 -2.89
C CYS A 26 41.15 25.76 -3.77
N LEU A 27 40.70 26.80 -4.46
CA LEU A 27 41.55 27.73 -5.21
C LEU A 27 41.40 29.13 -4.61
N ALA A 28 42.45 29.63 -3.98
CA ALA A 28 42.52 30.99 -3.48
C ALA A 28 43.31 31.87 -4.46
N LYS A 29 42.77 33.03 -4.81
CA LYS A 29 43.43 34.02 -5.68
C LYS A 29 43.47 35.38 -4.99
N ALA A 30 44.64 35.99 -4.92
CA ALA A 30 44.85 37.35 -4.46
C ALA A 30 44.99 38.28 -5.66
N TYR A 31 44.36 39.44 -5.60
CA TYR A 31 44.41 40.44 -6.66
C TYR A 31 44.98 41.76 -6.11
N VAL A 32 45.79 42.42 -6.91
CA VAL A 32 46.26 43.79 -6.66
C VAL A 32 45.64 44.74 -7.67
N ARG A 33 45.39 45.97 -7.23
CA ARG A 33 44.88 47.03 -8.11
C ARG A 33 46.07 47.67 -8.83
N GLY A 34 46.07 47.62 -10.17
CA GLY A 34 47.09 48.31 -10.98
C GLY A 34 46.85 49.81 -11.06
N SER A 35 47.56 50.51 -11.96
CA SER A 35 47.43 51.95 -12.25
C SER A 35 46.10 52.36 -12.93
N GLY A 36 44.98 51.70 -12.57
CA GLY A 36 43.63 51.91 -13.09
C GLY A 36 42.59 51.06 -12.36
N VAL A 37 41.46 50.77 -13.02
CA VAL A 37 40.37 49.93 -12.45
C VAL A 37 40.64 48.42 -12.57
N ARG A 38 41.64 48.02 -13.36
CA ARG A 38 41.88 46.60 -13.66
C ARG A 38 42.60 45.89 -12.51
N LEU A 39 41.94 44.88 -11.95
CA LEU A 39 42.54 43.95 -10.99
C LEU A 39 43.48 42.98 -11.71
N ARG A 40 44.68 42.81 -11.19
CA ARG A 40 45.66 41.82 -11.66
C ARG A 40 45.83 40.73 -10.60
N GLU A 41 45.80 39.46 -11.00
CA GLU A 41 46.11 38.35 -10.10
C GLU A 41 47.56 38.48 -9.63
N ALA A 42 47.76 38.60 -8.32
CA ALA A 42 49.06 38.75 -7.68
C ALA A 42 49.61 37.41 -7.19
N ALA A 43 48.73 36.52 -6.73
CA ALA A 43 49.10 35.19 -6.28
C ALA A 43 47.90 34.25 -6.39
N SER A 44 48.16 32.96 -6.58
CA SER A 44 47.16 31.92 -6.39
C SER A 44 47.75 30.69 -5.73
N ALA A 45 46.91 30.03 -4.92
CA ALA A 45 47.26 28.82 -4.22
C ALA A 45 46.14 27.80 -4.35
N ARG A 46 46.51 26.53 -4.53
CA ARG A 46 45.58 25.40 -4.59
C ARG A 46 45.80 24.51 -3.37
N SER A 47 44.71 24.09 -2.74
CA SER A 47 44.79 23.06 -1.70
C SER A 47 45.17 21.71 -2.29
N ARG A 48 45.53 20.77 -1.42
CA ARG A 48 45.57 19.36 -1.78
C ARG A 48 44.18 18.89 -2.26
N PRO A 49 44.11 17.90 -3.15
CA PRO A 49 42.85 17.30 -3.55
C PRO A 49 42.15 16.64 -2.34
N LEU A 50 40.86 16.90 -2.18
CA LEU A 50 40.02 16.33 -1.13
C LEU A 50 39.04 15.35 -1.78
N PRO A 51 39.24 14.02 -1.64
CA PRO A 51 38.26 13.04 -2.09
C PRO A 51 37.02 13.15 -1.19
N VAL A 52 35.87 13.38 -1.80
CA VAL A 52 34.56 13.40 -1.16
C VAL A 52 33.78 12.23 -1.71
N HIS A 53 33.24 11.40 -0.82
CA HIS A 53 32.38 10.29 -1.18
C HIS A 53 31.03 10.51 -0.50
N VAL A 54 30.00 10.68 -1.31
CA VAL A 54 28.63 10.81 -0.83
C VAL A 54 27.99 9.44 -0.91
N ARG A 55 27.64 8.89 0.24
CA ARG A 55 26.92 7.61 0.31
C ARG A 55 25.44 7.90 0.38
N GLU A 56 24.65 7.13 -0.36
CA GLU A 56 23.21 7.13 -0.17
C GLU A 56 22.91 6.60 1.24
N GLU A 57 22.17 7.38 2.02
CA GLU A 57 21.74 6.97 3.34
C GLU A 57 20.76 5.82 3.15
N GLY A 58 21.20 4.59 3.44
CA GLY A 58 20.43 3.39 3.13
C GLY A 58 19.01 3.47 3.69
N VAL A 59 18.01 3.36 2.81
CA VAL A 59 16.60 3.35 3.18
C VAL A 59 16.18 1.91 3.44
N VAL A 60 15.82 1.62 4.68
CA VAL A 60 15.26 0.32 5.06
C VAL A 60 13.79 0.49 5.40
N LEU A 61 12.93 -0.25 4.71
CA LEU A 61 11.49 -0.28 4.94
C LEU A 61 11.11 -1.60 5.61
N GLU A 62 10.16 -1.54 6.54
CA GLU A 62 9.43 -2.71 7.02
C GLU A 62 7.94 -2.43 6.92
N ALA A 63 7.14 -3.46 6.65
CA ALA A 63 5.71 -3.31 6.45
C ALA A 63 4.96 -4.38 7.24
N VAL A 64 3.95 -3.97 7.99
CA VAL A 64 3.06 -4.87 8.73
C VAL A 64 1.66 -4.62 8.22
N ALA A 65 1.02 -5.67 7.68
CA ALA A 65 -0.34 -5.60 7.18
C ALA A 65 -1.27 -6.51 8.00
N TRP A 66 -2.52 -6.10 8.15
CA TRP A 66 -3.55 -6.90 8.84
C TRP A 66 -4.96 -6.51 8.38
N LEU A 67 -5.91 -7.42 8.62
CA LEU A 67 -7.33 -7.19 8.39
C LEU A 67 -7.96 -6.59 9.64
N ALA A 68 -8.58 -5.41 9.52
CA ALA A 68 -9.28 -4.78 10.62
C ALA A 68 -10.56 -5.57 10.98
N GLY A 69 -10.73 -5.91 12.25
CA GLY A 69 -11.87 -6.70 12.73
C GLY A 69 -11.70 -8.21 12.62
N GLY A 70 -10.63 -8.70 11.98
CA GLY A 70 -10.33 -10.13 11.87
C GLY A 70 -11.20 -10.82 10.82
N ALA A 71 -12.34 -11.39 11.20
CA ALA A 71 -13.22 -12.08 10.26
C ALA A 71 -14.09 -11.08 9.47
N VAL A 72 -14.35 -11.39 8.20
CA VAL A 72 -15.20 -10.57 7.31
C VAL A 72 -16.20 -11.46 6.59
N TYR A 73 -17.39 -10.93 6.35
CA TYR A 73 -18.48 -11.68 5.75
C TYR A 73 -18.83 -11.17 4.35
N ARG A 74 -19.51 -12.00 3.58
CA ARG A 74 -20.03 -11.61 2.25
C ARG A 74 -20.97 -10.42 2.39
N GLY A 75 -20.84 -9.47 1.45
CA GLY A 75 -21.57 -8.21 1.44
C GLY A 75 -20.97 -7.11 2.33
N GLU A 76 -20.05 -7.44 3.24
CA GLU A 76 -19.38 -6.44 4.08
C GLU A 76 -18.22 -5.73 3.36
N THR A 77 -17.65 -4.74 4.02
CA THR A 77 -16.41 -4.07 3.56
C THR A 77 -15.21 -4.58 4.35
N ALA A 78 -14.31 -5.33 3.72
CA ALA A 78 -13.00 -5.61 4.32
C ALA A 78 -12.15 -4.34 4.34
N SER A 79 -11.54 -4.05 5.48
CA SER A 79 -10.57 -2.96 5.63
C SER A 79 -9.20 -3.53 5.98
N LEU A 80 -8.28 -3.56 5.02
CA LEU A 80 -6.91 -3.97 5.23
C LEU A 80 -6.07 -2.74 5.57
N LEU A 81 -5.25 -2.84 6.61
CA LEU A 81 -4.36 -1.78 7.09
C LEU A 81 -2.91 -2.21 6.88
N CYS A 82 -2.05 -1.26 6.54
CA CYS A 82 -0.62 -1.45 6.39
C CYS A 82 0.12 -0.31 7.08
N ASN A 83 0.90 -0.65 8.10
CA ASN A 83 1.83 0.28 8.74
C ASN A 83 3.24 0.08 8.20
N ILE A 84 3.90 1.19 7.91
CA ILE A 84 5.23 1.23 7.30
C ILE A 84 6.21 1.77 8.35
N SER A 85 7.28 1.03 8.62
CA SER A 85 8.44 1.52 9.36
C SER A 85 9.50 1.96 8.36
N VAL A 86 10.18 3.08 8.66
CA VAL A 86 11.25 3.63 7.81
C VAL A 86 12.45 3.89 8.71
N ARG A 87 13.60 3.34 8.34
CA ARG A 87 14.89 3.60 8.98
C ARG A 87 15.88 4.15 7.96
N GLY A 88 16.53 5.25 8.32
CA GLY A 88 17.43 5.98 7.42
C GLY A 88 16.68 6.75 6.32
N GLY A 89 17.46 7.25 5.36
CA GLY A 89 16.96 7.97 4.20
C GLY A 89 17.11 9.49 4.27
N PRO A 90 17.29 10.15 3.12
CA PRO A 90 17.49 11.58 3.05
C PRO A 90 16.22 12.36 3.43
N ALA A 91 16.40 13.64 3.78
CA ALA A 91 15.29 14.56 3.95
C ALA A 91 14.47 14.67 2.64
N GLY A 92 13.13 14.70 2.76
CA GLY A 92 12.24 14.77 1.61
C GLY A 92 11.84 13.42 1.00
N LEU A 93 12.23 12.30 1.62
CA LEU A 93 11.77 10.96 1.28
C LEU A 93 10.23 10.89 1.26
N ARG A 94 9.67 10.35 0.18
CA ARG A 94 8.22 10.11 0.03
C ARG A 94 7.92 8.63 -0.01
N LEU A 95 6.79 8.23 0.56
CA LEU A 95 6.31 6.86 0.53
C LEU A 95 5.20 6.70 -0.50
N ALA A 96 5.24 5.57 -1.19
CA ALA A 96 4.15 5.04 -1.98
C ALA A 96 3.76 3.68 -1.42
N THR A 97 2.51 3.26 -1.63
CA THR A 97 2.03 1.93 -1.24
C THR A 97 1.34 1.27 -2.42
N SER A 98 1.46 -0.04 -2.50
CA SER A 98 0.67 -0.86 -3.41
C SER A 98 0.13 -2.07 -2.66
N TRP A 99 -1.03 -2.57 -3.07
CA TRP A 99 -1.71 -3.72 -2.51
C TRP A 99 -1.91 -4.74 -3.61
N TRP A 100 -1.54 -5.96 -3.30
CA TRP A 100 -1.53 -7.08 -4.23
C TRP A 100 -2.29 -8.25 -3.64
N VAL A 101 -2.90 -9.05 -4.50
CA VAL A 101 -3.56 -10.29 -4.14
C VAL A 101 -2.94 -11.46 -4.91
N GLU A 102 -2.64 -12.52 -4.18
CA GLU A 102 -2.25 -13.83 -4.69
C GLU A 102 -3.42 -14.78 -4.45
N ARG A 103 -3.92 -15.41 -5.50
CA ARG A 103 -5.00 -16.40 -5.39
C ARG A 103 -4.41 -17.80 -5.44
N PRO A 104 -4.84 -18.72 -4.56
CA PRO A 104 -4.57 -20.13 -4.77
C PRO A 104 -5.32 -20.55 -6.05
N GLU A 105 -4.60 -20.82 -7.14
CA GLU A 105 -5.16 -21.53 -8.30
C GLU A 105 -5.01 -23.04 -8.11
N ASP A 106 -5.73 -23.80 -8.93
CA ASP A 106 -5.66 -25.27 -9.02
C ASP A 106 -4.18 -25.73 -9.02
N PRO A 107 -3.78 -26.74 -8.22
CA PRO A 107 -2.39 -27.17 -8.07
C PRO A 107 -1.70 -27.64 -9.36
N GLU A 108 -2.42 -27.74 -10.48
CA GLU A 108 -1.90 -28.06 -11.81
C GLU A 108 -1.43 -26.83 -12.62
N LEU A 109 -1.88 -25.62 -12.27
CA LEU A 109 -1.40 -24.38 -12.88
C LEU A 109 -0.48 -23.65 -11.89
N SER A 110 0.78 -23.57 -12.27
CA SER A 110 1.82 -22.77 -11.60
C SER A 110 1.28 -21.40 -11.14
N SER A 111 1.34 -21.15 -9.82
CA SER A 111 1.05 -19.90 -9.11
C SER A 111 0.75 -18.70 -10.03
N ALA A 112 -0.52 -18.30 -10.13
CA ALA A 112 -0.89 -17.07 -10.82
C ALA A 112 -0.07 -15.88 -10.31
N PRO A 113 0.32 -14.95 -11.22
CA PRO A 113 1.04 -13.75 -10.82
C PRO A 113 0.19 -12.89 -9.88
N ALA A 114 0.83 -12.29 -8.87
CA ALA A 114 0.16 -11.37 -7.96
C ALA A 114 -0.49 -10.22 -8.74
N GLN A 115 -1.74 -9.91 -8.41
CA GLN A 115 -2.54 -8.90 -9.10
C GLN A 115 -2.64 -7.62 -8.28
N LEU A 116 -2.37 -6.47 -8.88
CA LEU A 116 -2.52 -5.17 -8.23
C LEU A 116 -4.00 -4.89 -8.00
N VAL A 117 -4.37 -4.61 -6.75
CA VAL A 117 -5.75 -4.29 -6.35
C VAL A 117 -5.91 -2.78 -6.17
N GLY A 118 -4.90 -2.12 -5.63
CA GLY A 118 -4.90 -0.67 -5.46
C GLY A 118 -3.64 -0.17 -4.76
N GLY A 119 -3.45 1.13 -4.71
CA GLY A 119 -2.28 1.74 -4.10
C GLY A 119 -2.38 3.26 -4.08
N MET A 120 -1.33 3.89 -3.59
CA MET A 120 -1.16 5.33 -3.58
C MET A 120 0.26 5.65 -4.00
N GLY A 121 0.41 6.54 -4.98
CA GLY A 121 1.72 7.01 -5.46
C GLY A 121 2.41 7.92 -4.45
N GLN A 122 3.69 8.19 -4.69
CA GLN A 122 4.51 9.12 -3.90
C GLN A 122 4.04 10.58 -4.00
N ASP A 123 3.20 10.87 -4.99
CA ASP A 123 2.48 12.13 -5.19
C ASP A 123 1.18 12.22 -4.38
N GLY A 124 0.79 11.15 -3.68
CA GLY A 124 -0.45 11.06 -2.92
C GLY A 124 -1.67 10.69 -3.78
N VAL A 125 -1.48 10.37 -5.06
CA VAL A 125 -2.57 10.02 -5.97
C VAL A 125 -2.90 8.53 -5.84
N ALA A 126 -4.18 8.22 -5.62
CA ALA A 126 -4.65 6.85 -5.56
C ALA A 126 -4.56 6.18 -6.95
N LYS A 127 -4.02 4.95 -6.98
CA LYS A 127 -3.96 4.09 -8.16
C LYS A 127 -4.85 2.89 -7.90
N LEU A 128 -5.92 2.73 -8.68
CA LEU A 128 -6.80 1.58 -8.57
C LEU A 128 -6.31 0.49 -9.52
N GLY A 129 -6.23 -0.73 -8.99
CA GLY A 129 -5.92 -1.91 -9.78
C GLY A 129 -7.20 -2.68 -10.13
N VAL A 130 -7.03 -3.94 -10.49
CA VAL A 130 -8.15 -4.83 -10.79
C VAL A 130 -8.39 -5.69 -9.56
N ARG A 131 -9.57 -5.59 -8.96
CA ARG A 131 -10.01 -6.50 -7.90
C ARG A 131 -10.53 -7.80 -8.53
N PRO A 132 -10.21 -8.99 -7.98
CA PRO A 132 -10.71 -10.27 -8.49
C PRO A 132 -12.23 -10.31 -8.71
N GLY A 133 -13.04 -9.86 -7.74
CA GLY A 133 -14.50 -9.80 -7.87
C GLY A 133 -15.05 -8.60 -8.65
N GLY A 134 -14.20 -7.77 -9.27
CA GLY A 134 -14.63 -6.62 -10.08
C GLY A 134 -15.37 -5.49 -9.33
N GLY A 135 -15.54 -5.61 -8.01
CA GLY A 135 -16.24 -4.62 -7.20
C GLY A 135 -15.42 -3.37 -6.85
N PRO A 136 -16.06 -2.34 -6.28
CA PRO A 136 -15.39 -1.09 -5.94
C PRO A 136 -14.34 -1.27 -4.84
N VAL A 137 -13.27 -0.50 -4.93
CA VAL A 137 -12.14 -0.47 -3.99
C VAL A 137 -11.84 0.98 -3.62
N SER A 138 -11.52 1.24 -2.35
CA SER A 138 -10.96 2.52 -1.91
C SER A 138 -9.54 2.34 -1.37
N VAL A 139 -8.69 3.34 -1.60
CA VAL A 139 -7.35 3.41 -1.02
C VAL A 139 -7.22 4.75 -0.30
N GLU A 140 -6.77 4.69 0.94
CA GLU A 140 -6.78 5.83 1.84
C GLU A 140 -5.45 5.93 2.60
N LEU A 141 -4.97 7.15 2.79
CA LEU A 141 -3.88 7.47 3.71
C LEU A 141 -4.48 7.78 5.07
N VAL A 142 -4.37 6.85 6.03
CA VAL A 142 -4.94 7.01 7.37
C VAL A 142 -4.01 7.80 8.28
N GLY A 143 -2.70 7.77 7.99
CA GLY A 143 -1.69 8.59 8.63
C GLY A 143 -0.39 8.59 7.83
N PRO A 144 0.66 9.33 8.27
CA PRO A 144 1.89 9.53 7.48
C PRO A 144 2.62 8.24 7.04
N ARG A 145 2.38 7.14 7.75
CA ARG A 145 2.96 5.82 7.49
C ARG A 145 1.93 4.69 7.61
N SER A 146 0.65 5.03 7.48
CA SER A 146 -0.46 4.10 7.66
C SER A 146 -1.41 4.21 6.48
N HIS A 147 -1.54 3.14 5.72
CA HIS A 147 -2.40 3.07 4.54
C HIS A 147 -3.51 2.06 4.74
N ARG A 148 -4.66 2.32 4.12
CA ARG A 148 -5.84 1.46 4.16
C ARG A 148 -6.31 1.13 2.76
N LEU A 149 -6.58 -0.15 2.52
CA LEU A 149 -7.33 -0.65 1.36
C LEU A 149 -8.71 -1.09 1.86
N ARG A 150 -9.77 -0.69 1.16
CA ARG A 150 -11.12 -1.22 1.40
C ARG A 150 -11.63 -1.98 0.19
N LEU A 151 -12.10 -3.19 0.43
CA LEU A 151 -12.83 -4.01 -0.54
C LEU A 151 -14.30 -3.92 -0.19
N HIS A 152 -15.08 -3.18 -0.96
CA HIS A 152 -16.50 -2.95 -0.66
C HIS A 152 -17.36 -4.09 -1.18
N SER A 153 -18.39 -4.50 -0.44
CA SER A 153 -19.32 -5.56 -0.85
C SER A 153 -18.57 -6.84 -1.25
N LEU A 154 -17.92 -7.47 -0.28
CA LEU A 154 -17.14 -8.69 -0.48
C LEU A 154 -17.97 -9.80 -1.13
N GLY A 155 -17.44 -10.39 -2.19
CA GLY A 155 -17.96 -11.60 -2.83
C GLY A 155 -17.00 -12.78 -2.64
N PRO A 156 -17.41 -14.02 -2.94
CA PRO A 156 -16.55 -15.19 -2.84
C PRO A 156 -15.27 -15.08 -3.70
N GLU A 157 -15.35 -14.38 -4.83
CA GLU A 157 -14.22 -14.17 -5.75
C GLU A 157 -13.06 -13.36 -5.15
N ASP A 158 -13.30 -12.66 -4.03
CA ASP A 158 -12.28 -11.87 -3.32
C ASP A 158 -11.47 -12.69 -2.31
N GLU A 159 -11.72 -14.00 -2.24
CA GLU A 159 -10.88 -14.89 -1.47
C GLU A 159 -9.44 -14.88 -2.00
N GLY A 160 -8.48 -14.68 -1.09
CA GLY A 160 -7.08 -14.68 -1.48
C GLY A 160 -6.13 -14.21 -0.37
N ILE A 161 -4.85 -14.24 -0.71
CA ILE A 161 -3.76 -13.80 0.15
C ILE A 161 -3.33 -12.40 -0.30
N TYR A 162 -3.66 -11.40 0.49
CA TYR A 162 -3.33 -10.01 0.23
C TYR A 162 -2.02 -9.63 0.90
N HIS A 163 -1.29 -8.69 0.31
CA HIS A 163 -0.12 -8.08 0.94
C HIS A 163 0.05 -6.62 0.50
N CYS A 164 0.64 -5.79 1.36
CA CYS A 164 1.08 -4.46 0.97
C CYS A 164 2.56 -4.50 0.57
N ALA A 165 2.90 -3.73 -0.45
CA ALA A 165 4.27 -3.52 -0.93
C ALA A 165 4.54 -2.01 -0.97
N PRO A 166 5.07 -1.42 0.12
CA PRO A 166 5.48 -0.03 0.12
C PRO A 166 6.81 0.18 -0.59
N SER A 167 6.97 1.37 -1.16
CA SER A 167 8.21 1.84 -1.78
C SER A 167 8.52 3.26 -1.35
N ALA A 168 9.82 3.56 -1.24
CA ALA A 168 10.32 4.86 -0.86
C ALA A 168 10.99 5.53 -2.05
N TRP A 169 10.69 6.81 -2.23
CA TRP A 169 11.04 7.59 -3.40
C TRP A 169 11.72 8.89 -2.99
N VAL A 170 12.76 9.25 -3.74
CA VAL A 170 13.47 10.53 -3.60
C VAL A 170 13.38 11.26 -4.93
N GLN A 171 13.20 12.58 -4.85
CA GLN A 171 13.23 13.42 -6.04
C GLN A 171 14.67 13.85 -6.30
N HIS A 172 15.13 13.64 -7.53
CA HIS A 172 16.45 14.05 -7.97
C HIS A 172 16.44 15.51 -8.45
N ALA A 173 17.62 16.09 -8.70
CA ALA A 173 17.76 17.50 -9.08
C ALA A 173 17.10 17.84 -10.44
N ASP A 174 16.93 16.84 -11.30
CA ASP A 174 16.21 16.92 -12.58
C ASP A 174 14.68 16.78 -12.42
N TYR A 175 14.17 16.80 -11.19
CA TYR A 175 12.78 16.61 -10.79
C TYR A 175 12.20 15.22 -11.02
N SER A 176 13.00 14.26 -11.49
CA SER A 176 12.56 12.87 -11.65
C SER A 176 12.54 12.13 -10.30
N TRP A 177 11.67 11.13 -10.20
CA TRP A 177 11.51 10.32 -8.98
C TRP A 177 12.22 8.98 -9.14
N TYR A 178 13.03 8.62 -8.15
CA TYR A 178 13.71 7.33 -8.10
C TYR A 178 13.33 6.55 -6.85
N GLN A 179 13.11 5.25 -7.02
CA GLN A 179 12.84 4.34 -5.91
C GLN A 179 14.16 3.97 -5.23
N VAL A 180 14.27 4.25 -3.95
CA VAL A 180 15.47 4.03 -3.12
C VAL A 180 15.30 2.92 -2.09
N GLY A 181 14.08 2.40 -1.95
CA GLY A 181 13.78 1.28 -1.07
C GLY A 181 12.40 0.69 -1.35
N SER A 182 12.23 -0.58 -1.02
CA SER A 182 10.94 -1.27 -1.04
C SER A 182 10.89 -2.32 0.06
N ALA A 183 9.68 -2.66 0.48
CA ALA A 183 9.42 -3.80 1.34
C ALA A 183 8.14 -4.51 0.90
N ARG A 184 7.92 -5.70 1.47
CA ARG A 184 6.69 -6.47 1.34
C ARG A 184 6.23 -6.85 2.75
N SER A 185 4.95 -6.68 3.04
CA SER A 185 4.38 -7.12 4.31
C SER A 185 4.24 -8.64 4.37
N GLY A 186 4.00 -9.14 5.58
CA GLY A 186 3.43 -10.47 5.75
C GLY A 186 2.07 -10.62 5.00
N PRO A 187 1.67 -11.87 4.72
CA PRO A 187 0.41 -12.17 4.07
C PRO A 187 -0.79 -11.87 4.97
N VAL A 188 -1.89 -11.44 4.36
CA VAL A 188 -3.20 -11.22 5.00
C VAL A 188 -4.24 -12.02 4.24
N THR A 189 -4.72 -13.11 4.83
CA THR A 189 -5.79 -13.91 4.24
C THR A 189 -7.13 -13.20 4.38
N VAL A 190 -7.81 -13.01 3.26
CA VAL A 190 -9.19 -12.51 3.22
C VAL A 190 -10.07 -13.68 2.81
N TYR A 191 -11.01 -14.05 3.68
CA TYR A 191 -11.97 -15.13 3.44
C TYR A 191 -13.39 -14.62 3.72
N PRO A 192 -14.22 -14.40 2.68
CA PRO A 192 -15.59 -13.88 2.84
C PRO A 192 -16.57 -14.95 3.36
N TYR A 193 -16.73 -15.02 4.68
CA TYR A 193 -17.63 -15.97 5.33
C TYR A 193 -19.11 -15.70 5.01
N LEU A 194 -19.93 -16.74 5.05
CA LEU A 194 -21.38 -16.62 4.96
C LEU A 194 -21.96 -16.18 6.31
N HIS A 195 -22.98 -15.31 6.27
CA HIS A 195 -23.78 -15.03 7.45
C HIS A 195 -24.62 -16.25 7.82
N ALA A 196 -24.45 -16.76 9.05
CA ALA A 196 -25.22 -17.91 9.56
C ALA A 196 -26.74 -17.66 9.57
N ARG A 197 -27.15 -16.39 9.70
CA ARG A 197 -28.57 -16.01 9.62
C ARG A 197 -29.15 -16.27 8.24
N ASP A 198 -28.41 -15.99 7.18
CA ASP A 198 -28.92 -16.13 5.81
C ASP A 198 -28.94 -17.60 5.36
N THR A 199 -28.01 -18.42 5.86
CA THR A 199 -27.98 -19.87 5.56
C THR A 199 -29.06 -20.67 6.30
N LEU A 200 -29.48 -20.24 7.49
CA LEU A 200 -30.49 -20.94 8.29
C LEU A 200 -31.92 -20.47 8.01
N LEU A 201 -32.12 -19.23 7.57
CA LEU A 201 -33.45 -18.70 7.27
C LEU A 201 -34.14 -19.47 6.14
N MET A 202 -33.41 -19.78 5.06
CA MET A 202 -33.97 -20.46 3.88
C MET A 202 -34.42 -21.90 4.21
N PRO A 203 -33.60 -22.77 4.83
CA PRO A 203 -34.03 -24.09 5.30
C PRO A 203 -35.19 -24.01 6.28
N LEU A 204 -35.20 -23.02 7.18
CA LEU A 204 -36.25 -22.87 8.19
C LEU A 204 -37.59 -22.46 7.57
N LEU A 205 -37.58 -21.53 6.61
CA LEU A 205 -38.77 -21.13 5.86
C LEU A 205 -39.33 -22.29 5.04
N VAL A 206 -38.46 -23.01 4.33
CA VAL A 206 -38.86 -24.21 3.57
C VAL A 206 -39.42 -25.28 4.50
N GLY A 207 -38.74 -25.56 5.61
CA GLY A 207 -39.20 -26.52 6.62
C GLY A 207 -40.56 -26.17 7.20
N ALA A 208 -40.78 -24.90 7.58
CA ALA A 208 -42.06 -24.43 8.10
C ALA A 208 -43.18 -24.51 7.06
N ALA A 209 -42.90 -24.12 5.80
CA ALA A 209 -43.87 -24.22 4.71
C ALA A 209 -44.27 -25.68 4.43
N VAL A 210 -43.31 -26.60 4.37
CA VAL A 210 -43.55 -28.03 4.16
C VAL A 210 -44.35 -28.62 5.32
N ALA A 211 -44.04 -28.25 6.57
CA ALA A 211 -44.78 -28.70 7.75
C ALA A 211 -46.25 -28.23 7.72
N LEU A 212 -46.50 -26.96 7.34
CA LEU A 212 -47.86 -26.42 7.21
C LEU A 212 -48.65 -27.11 6.10
N VAL A 213 -48.05 -27.31 4.91
CA VAL A 213 -48.72 -27.96 3.77
C VAL A 213 -49.06 -29.41 4.08
N THR A 214 -48.13 -30.16 4.66
CA THR A 214 -48.36 -31.56 5.07
C THR A 214 -49.42 -31.64 6.15
N GLY A 215 -49.37 -30.78 7.17
CA GLY A 215 -50.40 -30.69 8.21
C GLY A 215 -51.79 -30.40 7.65
N ALA A 216 -51.93 -29.44 6.74
CA ALA A 216 -53.19 -29.09 6.10
C ALA A 216 -53.74 -30.25 5.23
N ALA A 217 -52.88 -30.93 4.49
CA ALA A 217 -53.29 -32.08 3.67
C ALA A 217 -53.79 -33.26 4.54
N ILE A 218 -53.10 -33.54 5.65
CA ILE A 218 -53.51 -34.57 6.61
C ILE A 218 -54.86 -34.20 7.25
N LEU A 219 -55.03 -32.97 7.72
CA LEU A 219 -56.31 -32.52 8.30
C LEU A 219 -57.45 -32.58 7.28
N SER A 220 -57.22 -32.16 6.04
CA SER A 220 -58.21 -32.21 4.96
C SER A 220 -58.63 -33.65 4.63
N THR A 221 -57.66 -34.56 4.51
CA THR A 221 -57.95 -35.98 4.21
C THR A 221 -58.73 -36.66 5.34
N ILE A 222 -58.36 -36.44 6.60
CA ILE A 222 -59.09 -36.97 7.77
C ILE A 222 -60.52 -36.41 7.79
N THR A 223 -60.68 -35.10 7.63
CA THR A 223 -61.99 -34.45 7.66
C THR A 223 -62.90 -34.94 6.53
N CYS A 224 -62.36 -35.08 5.31
CA CYS A 224 -63.06 -35.63 4.16
C CYS A 224 -63.50 -37.09 4.39
N CYS A 225 -62.61 -37.94 4.91
CA CYS A 225 -62.92 -39.32 5.25
C CYS A 225 -64.00 -39.43 6.34
N PHE A 226 -63.92 -38.58 7.36
CA PHE A 226 -64.90 -38.54 8.44
C PHE A 226 -66.28 -38.11 7.95
N MET A 227 -66.37 -37.03 7.14
CA MET A 227 -67.63 -36.60 6.54
C MET A 227 -68.22 -37.64 5.59
N LYS A 228 -67.40 -38.33 4.79
CA LYS A 228 -67.87 -39.45 3.95
C LYS A 228 -68.42 -40.61 4.78
N ARG A 229 -67.86 -40.90 5.96
CA ARG A 229 -68.39 -41.92 6.89
C ARG A 229 -69.72 -41.50 7.49
N LEU A 230 -69.84 -40.24 7.94
CA LEU A 230 -71.09 -39.73 8.49
C LEU A 230 -72.24 -39.78 7.48
N ARG A 231 -71.95 -39.55 6.19
CA ARG A 231 -72.95 -39.55 5.11
C ARG A 231 -73.40 -40.96 4.67
N LYS A 232 -72.75 -42.03 5.14
CA LYS A 232 -73.10 -43.43 4.84
C LYS A 232 -73.92 -44.12 5.94
N ARG A 233 -74.14 -43.47 7.08
CA ARG A 233 -75.10 -43.88 8.11
C ARG A 233 -76.40 -43.13 7.89
#